data_AF-A0A438IC96-F1
#
_entry.id   AF-A0A438IC96-F1
#
_cell.length_a   1.000
_cell.length_b   1.000
_cell.length_c   1.000
_cell.angle_alpha   90.00
_cell.angle_beta   90.00
_cell.angle_gamma   90.00
#
_symmetry.space_group_name_H-M   'P 1'
#
loop_
_entity.id
_entity.type
_entity.pdbx_description
1 polymer ?
#
loop_
_entity_poly.entity_id
_entity_poly.type
_entity_poly.pdbx_seq_one_letter_code
_entity_poly.pdbx_strand_id
1 'polypeptide(L)' 'MTCLMKRLLGYGEVLMGSAFPAASIAREEKCLWDKKKRVAICGDFCVSPTVEGAILSGMAASSKLTEFLSCL' A
#
# COMPACT_ATOMS: atom_id res chain seq x y z
N MET A 1 -15.54 9.54 8.15
CA MET A 1 -16.50 10.67 8.24
C MET A 1 -16.60 11.53 6.97
N THR A 2 -15.78 11.32 5.93
CA THR A 2 -15.77 12.18 4.72
C THR A 2 -16.75 11.77 3.61
N CYS A 3 -17.21 10.52 3.54
CA CYS A 3 -18.17 10.10 2.50
C CYS A 3 -19.63 10.52 2.76
N LEU A 4 -20.04 10.79 4.00
CA LEU A 4 -21.46 11.01 4.32
C LEU A 4 -21.97 12.42 3.94
N MET A 5 -21.10 13.42 3.82
CA MET A 5 -21.51 14.81 3.58
C MET A 5 -21.80 15.18 2.11
N LYS A 6 -21.44 14.35 1.13
CA LYS A 6 -21.47 14.75 -0.29
C LYS A 6 -22.69 14.29 -1.08
N ARG A 7 -23.60 13.51 -0.49
CA ARG A 7 -24.85 13.08 -1.14
C ARG A 7 -25.83 14.24 -1.43
N LEU A 8 -25.58 15.43 -0.88
CA LEU A 8 -26.46 16.60 -1.03
C LEU A 8 -26.15 17.49 -2.26
N LEU A 9 -25.02 17.32 -2.96
CA LEU A 9 -24.57 18.29 -3.97
C LEU A 9 -24.76 17.89 -5.44
N GLY A 10 -25.30 16.70 -5.76
CA GLY A 10 -25.78 16.38 -7.12
C GLY A 10 -24.73 16.33 -8.25
N TYR A 11 -23.42 16.40 -7.95
CA TYR A 11 -22.36 16.13 -8.92
C TYR A 11 -21.98 14.64 -8.87
N GLY A 12 -21.95 13.97 -10.01
CA GLY A 12 -21.49 12.58 -10.11
C GLY A 12 -19.99 12.46 -9.84
N GLU A 13 -19.60 12.45 -8.57
CA GLU A 13 -18.21 12.24 -8.15
C GLU A 13 -17.85 10.75 -8.07
N VAL A 14 -16.66 10.38 -8.54
CA VAL A 14 -16.07 9.06 -8.32
C VAL A 14 -15.83 8.88 -6.82
N LEU A 15 -16.64 8.03 -6.17
CA LEU A 15 -16.51 7.71 -4.75
C LEU A 15 -15.53 6.56 -4.56
N MET A 16 -14.33 6.86 -4.07
CA MET A 16 -13.42 5.84 -3.56
C MET A 16 -13.73 5.55 -2.10
N GLY A 17 -14.73 4.71 -1.83
CA GLY A 17 -15.21 4.37 -0.48
C GLY A 17 -14.14 3.82 0.47
N SER A 18 -13.01 3.35 -0.07
CA SER A 18 -11.84 2.84 0.67
C SER A 18 -10.51 3.27 0.02
N ALA A 19 -10.45 4.47 -0.59
CA ALA A 19 -9.28 4.91 -1.37
C ALA A 19 -7.97 4.88 -0.57
N PHE A 20 -8.04 5.19 0.72
CA PHE A 20 -6.86 5.41 1.53
C PHE A 20 -6.90 4.57 2.81
N PRO A 21 -5.79 3.86 3.12
CA PRO A 21 -5.63 3.13 4.36
C PRO A 21 -5.65 4.09 5.57
N ALA A 22 -6.31 3.66 6.66
CA ALA A 22 -6.37 4.45 7.90
C ALA A 22 -5.04 4.48 8.66
N ALA A 23 -4.20 3.45 8.48
CA ALA A 23 -2.89 3.31 9.10
C ALA A 23 -1.99 2.44 8.22
N SER A 24 -0.68 2.60 8.37
CA SER A 24 0.29 1.74 7.70
C SER A 24 0.42 0.38 8.41
N ILE A 25 0.56 -0.69 7.64
CA ILE A 25 0.59 -2.07 8.18
C ILE A 25 1.97 -2.71 8.18
N ALA A 26 2.91 -2.24 7.35
CA ALA A 26 4.23 -2.86 7.19
C ALA A 26 5.32 -2.23 8.07
N ARG A 27 4.97 -1.22 8.88
CA ARG A 27 5.87 -0.53 9.84
C ARG A 27 7.24 -0.21 9.20
N GLU A 28 8.32 -0.71 9.79
CA GLU A 28 9.71 -0.43 9.39
C GLU A 28 10.12 -1.17 8.11
N GLU A 29 9.56 -2.34 7.83
CA GLU A 29 9.96 -3.16 6.67
C GLU A 29 9.40 -2.63 5.34
N LYS A 30 8.45 -1.69 5.39
CA LYS A 30 7.85 -0.99 4.24
C LYS A 30 7.17 -1.90 3.20
N CYS A 31 7.19 -3.21 3.36
CA CYS A 31 6.43 -4.20 2.62
C CYS A 31 6.12 -5.40 3.53
N LEU A 32 5.13 -6.22 3.19
CA LEU A 32 4.92 -7.50 3.86
C LEU A 32 5.66 -8.58 3.10
N TRP A 33 6.47 -9.36 3.81
CA TRP A 33 7.29 -10.41 3.20
C TRP A 33 7.04 -11.78 3.86
N ASP A 34 6.50 -12.72 3.09
CA ASP A 34 6.41 -14.13 3.49
C ASP A 34 7.59 -14.89 2.89
N LYS A 35 8.65 -15.08 3.69
CA LYS A 35 9.87 -15.82 3.30
C LYS A 35 9.59 -17.25 2.84
N LYS A 36 8.62 -17.92 3.47
CA LYS A 36 8.31 -19.34 3.20
C LYS A 36 7.62 -19.49 1.85
N LYS A 37 6.69 -18.58 1.55
CA LYS A 37 5.96 -18.56 0.27
C LYS A 37 6.66 -17.78 -0.83
N ARG A 38 7.71 -17.02 -0.48
CA ARG A 38 8.45 -16.12 -1.38
C ARG A 38 7.54 -15.08 -2.02
N VAL A 39 6.61 -14.53 -1.22
CA VAL A 39 5.62 -13.54 -1.67
C VAL A 39 5.86 -12.23 -0.94
N ALA A 40 5.98 -11.15 -1.71
CA ALA A 40 6.00 -9.78 -1.20
C ALA A 40 4.68 -9.07 -1.55
N ILE A 41 4.10 -8.36 -0.58
CA ILE A 41 2.94 -7.49 -0.78
C ILE A 41 3.38 -6.05 -0.53
N CYS A 42 3.15 -5.19 -1.51
CA CYS A 42 3.47 -3.77 -1.47
C CYS A 42 2.27 -2.90 -1.87
N GLY A 43 2.30 -1.65 -1.43
CA GLY A 43 1.28 -0.64 -1.70
C GLY A 43 1.45 0.56 -0.78
N ASP A 44 0.67 1.62 -1.02
CA ASP A 44 0.65 2.82 -0.18
C ASP A 44 0.35 2.47 1.29
N PHE A 45 -0.58 1.52 1.52
CA PHE A 45 -0.92 0.98 2.84
C PHE A 45 0.23 0.36 3.63
N CYS A 46 1.37 0.07 3.02
CA CYS A 46 2.53 -0.41 3.75
C CYS A 46 3.30 0.73 4.44
N VAL A 47 3.25 1.96 3.91
CA VAL A 47 4.07 3.10 4.38
C VAL A 47 3.20 4.30 4.75
N SER A 48 2.43 4.83 3.80
CA SER A 48 1.53 5.97 3.95
C SER A 48 0.59 6.06 2.74
N PRO A 49 -0.63 6.63 2.88
CA PRO A 49 -1.62 6.78 1.81
C PRO A 49 -1.20 7.82 0.74
N THR A 50 0.00 7.71 0.20
CA THR A 50 0.58 8.62 -0.80
C THR A 50 1.26 7.83 -1.91
N VAL A 51 1.44 8.47 -3.08
CA VAL A 51 2.17 7.90 -4.21
C VAL A 51 3.61 7.54 -3.82
N GLU A 52 4.27 8.39 -3.04
CA GLU A 52 5.61 8.13 -2.52
C GLU A 52 5.64 6.88 -1.63
N GLY A 53 4.65 6.71 -0.74
CA GLY A 53 4.52 5.52 0.10
C GLY A 53 4.40 4.23 -0.73
N ALA A 54 3.62 4.25 -1.81
CA ALA A 54 3.51 3.13 -2.73
C ALA A 54 4.84 2.79 -3.43
N ILE A 55 5.56 3.80 -3.91
CA ILE A 55 6.86 3.62 -4.58
C ILE A 55 7.88 3.05 -3.60
N LEU A 56 8.00 3.63 -2.40
CA LEU A 56 8.90 3.15 -1.34
C LEU A 56 8.60 1.69 -0.97
N SER A 57 7.32 1.34 -0.86
CA SER A 57 6.91 -0.04 -0.58
C SER A 57 7.29 -1.01 -1.70
N GLY A 58 7.08 -0.60 -2.97
CA GLY A 58 7.45 -1.40 -4.13
C GLY A 58 8.96 -1.67 -4.20
N MET A 59 9.79 -0.65 -3.92
CA MET A 59 11.25 -0.82 -3.86
C MET A 59 11.66 -1.80 -2.75
N ALA A 60 11.05 -1.71 -1.57
CA ALA A 60 11.33 -2.63 -0.46
C ALA A 60 10.97 -4.08 -0.83
N ALA A 61 9.81 -4.31 -1.43
CA ALA A 61 9.39 -5.63 -1.92
C ALA A 61 10.34 -6.20 -2.98
N SER A 62 10.74 -5.36 -3.95
CA SER A 62 11.72 -5.73 -4.97
C SER A 62 13.08 -6.11 -4.37
N SER A 63 13.54 -5.38 -3.36
CA SER A 63 14.78 -5.69 -2.65
C SER A 63 14.72 -7.07 -1.97
N LYS A 64 13.63 -7.43 -1.29
CA LYS A 64 13.45 -8.76 -0.67
C LYS A 64 13.46 -9.89 -1.69
N LEU A 65 12.80 -9.69 -2.83
CA LEU A 65 12.81 -10.67 -3.92
C LEU A 65 14.19 -10.81 -4.56
N THR A 66 14.89 -9.70 -4.78
CA THR A 66 16.24 -9.70 -5.37
C THR A 66 17.25 -10.35 -4.44
N GLU A 67 17.21 -10.04 -3.14
CA GLU A 67 18.02 -10.71 -2.11
C GLU A 67 17.81 -12.23 -2.17
N PHE A 68 16.55 -12.67 -2.24
CA PHE A 68 16.23 -14.09 -2.36
C PHE A 68 16.79 -14.73 -3.64
N LEU A 69 16.66 -14.07 -4.80
CA LEU A 69 17.16 -14.57 -6.08
C LEU A 69 18.69 -14.57 -6.16
N SER A 70 19.36 -13.67 -5.44
CA SER A 70 20.84 -13.58 -5.41
C SER A 70 21.50 -14.70 -4.60
N CYS A 71 20.74 -15.37 -3.73
CA CYS A 71 21.19 -16.52 -2.95
C CYS A 71 20.87 -17.87 -3.62
N LEU A 72 20.43 -17.85 -4.88
CA LEU A 72 20.08 -19.00 -5.70
C LEU A 72 21.26 -19.36 -6.62
#